data_AF-A0A519T8H4-F1
#
_entry.id   AF-A0A519T8H4-F1
#
_cell.length_a   1.000
_cell.length_b   1.000
_cell.length_c   1.000
_cell.angle_alpha   90.00
_cell.angle_beta   90.00
_cell.angle_gamma   90.00
#
_symmetry.space_group_name_H-M   'P 1'
#
loop_
_entity.id
_entity.type
_entity.pdbx_description
1 polymer ?
#
loop_
_entity_poly.entity_id
_entity_poly.type
_entity_poly.pdbx_seq_one_letter_code
_entity_poly.pdbx_strand_id
1 'polypeptide(L)'
;MAFQFKAPAPAAKYKTPAAYFSMEFALDQALKIYSGGLGFLAGSHMRSAYELKQNLVGIGILWSYGYYDQVRNPDQTMKAEFLHKQYSFLEDTGLVFPIIIHDAEVHVKALYLAPEVFGTAPMFFLTTDIEENDYISRTISHKLYDPDTAARVAQSMLLGIGGGKLLDVLGRQTDIYHLNEGHGLPLAFYLFEKHGRNLAEVQKRLVFTTHTPELAGNEEHPMKLLQDMSFFCGVPEHEVRQAARVAGDSLNYTLTALRFARKANGVSKVHGDVAREMWGHYEGICPIISITNAQNGSYWRDPQLAAAAKAKDDNALLARKKELKKELFQT
;
A
#
# COMPACT_ATOMS: atom_id res chain seq x y z
N MET A 1 5.23 -23.15 17.65
CA MET A 1 6.15 -23.37 16.51
C MET A 1 6.49 -22.00 15.95
N ALA A 2 7.72 -21.75 15.51
CA ALA A 2 8.05 -20.50 14.83
C ALA A 2 7.22 -20.38 13.54
N PHE A 3 6.69 -19.19 13.25
CA PHE A 3 5.93 -18.95 12.02
C PHE A 3 6.81 -19.24 10.81
N GLN A 4 6.28 -20.01 9.86
CA GLN A 4 6.97 -20.32 8.61
C GLN A 4 6.05 -19.94 7.46
N PHE A 5 6.41 -18.88 6.74
CA PHE A 5 5.65 -18.45 5.57
C PHE A 5 5.77 -19.49 4.44
N LYS A 6 4.64 -20.07 4.05
CA LYS A 6 4.54 -20.95 2.88
C LYS A 6 3.82 -20.21 1.77
N ALA A 7 4.58 -19.69 0.82
CA ALA A 7 4.00 -19.04 -0.35
C ALA A 7 3.13 -20.04 -1.14
N PRO A 8 1.88 -19.67 -1.52
CA PRO A 8 1.06 -20.51 -2.37
C PRO A 8 1.76 -20.81 -3.70
N ALA A 9 1.58 -22.03 -4.22
CA ALA A 9 2.15 -22.42 -5.49
C ALA A 9 1.55 -21.57 -6.63
N PRO A 10 2.37 -20.79 -7.36
CA PRO A 10 1.84 -19.90 -8.38
C PRO A 10 1.46 -20.64 -9.66
N ALA A 11 0.49 -20.11 -10.40
CA ALA A 11 0.19 -20.59 -11.74
C ALA A 11 1.39 -20.37 -12.69
N ALA A 12 1.52 -21.21 -13.71
CA ALA A 12 2.69 -21.23 -14.59
C ALA A 12 3.01 -19.88 -15.26
N LYS A 13 1.98 -19.05 -15.51
CA LYS A 13 2.11 -17.71 -16.11
C LYS A 13 2.62 -16.65 -15.12
N TYR A 14 2.47 -16.85 -13.81
CA TYR A 14 2.66 -15.83 -12.77
C TYR A 14 3.74 -16.23 -11.75
N LYS A 15 4.89 -16.71 -12.24
CA LYS A 15 5.99 -17.23 -11.40
C LYS A 15 6.83 -16.13 -10.74
N THR A 16 6.95 -14.95 -11.35
CA THR A 16 7.78 -13.85 -10.86
C THR A 16 7.33 -13.43 -9.45
N PRO A 17 8.17 -13.57 -8.41
CA PRO A 17 7.84 -13.17 -7.05
C PRO A 17 7.77 -11.65 -6.95
N ALA A 18 6.60 -11.14 -6.58
CA ALA A 18 6.35 -9.73 -6.37
C ALA A 18 5.86 -9.45 -4.95
N ALA A 19 6.06 -8.22 -4.49
CA ALA A 19 5.50 -7.67 -3.28
C ALA A 19 4.82 -6.32 -3.59
N TYR A 20 3.58 -6.16 -3.15
CA TYR A 20 2.76 -4.99 -3.39
C TYR A 20 2.58 -4.19 -2.10
N PHE A 21 3.07 -2.94 -2.11
CA PHE A 21 3.10 -2.07 -0.95
C PHE A 21 2.01 -1.01 -1.08
N SER A 22 1.16 -0.90 -0.06
CA SER A 22 0.16 0.18 0.00
C SER A 22 -0.15 0.57 1.43
N MET A 23 -0.46 1.85 1.62
CA MET A 23 -0.95 2.38 2.90
C MET A 23 -2.31 1.82 3.28
N GLU A 24 -3.11 1.38 2.30
CA GLU A 24 -4.47 0.93 2.53
C GLU A 24 -4.89 -0.25 1.65
N PHE A 25 -5.76 -1.10 2.21
CA PHE A 25 -6.35 -2.24 1.51
C PHE A 25 -7.81 -2.44 1.92
N ALA A 26 -8.75 -2.27 0.99
CA ALA A 26 -10.15 -2.62 1.19
C ALA A 26 -10.39 -4.08 0.78
N LEU A 27 -9.91 -5.01 1.62
CA LEU A 27 -10.02 -6.45 1.36
C LEU A 27 -11.44 -6.95 1.64
N ASP A 28 -11.94 -6.64 2.83
CA ASP A 28 -13.24 -7.05 3.34
C ASP A 28 -13.74 -5.95 4.29
N GLN A 29 -15.07 -5.84 4.45
CA GLN A 29 -15.65 -4.84 5.35
C GLN A 29 -15.24 -5.06 6.81
N ALA A 30 -14.88 -6.29 7.20
CA ALA A 30 -14.41 -6.61 8.54
C ALA A 30 -13.02 -6.00 8.85
N LEU A 31 -12.19 -5.72 7.85
CA LEU A 31 -10.82 -5.22 8.02
C LEU A 31 -10.71 -3.74 7.64
N LYS A 32 -10.83 -2.85 8.62
CA LYS A 32 -10.94 -1.38 8.46
C LYS A 32 -9.59 -0.66 8.30
N ILE A 33 -8.77 -1.11 7.35
CA ILE A 33 -7.43 -0.53 7.07
C ILE A 33 -7.39 0.30 5.78
N TYR A 34 -8.49 0.97 5.46
CA TYR A 34 -8.65 1.75 4.22
C TYR A 34 -9.56 2.96 4.43
N SER A 35 -9.38 3.99 3.59
CA SER A 35 -10.21 5.19 3.54
C SER A 35 -10.95 5.35 2.22
N GLY A 36 -10.34 4.96 1.10
CA GLY A 36 -10.87 5.35 -0.21
C GLY A 36 -10.42 4.49 -1.40
N GLY A 37 -10.46 5.12 -2.58
CA GLY A 37 -10.34 4.44 -3.88
C GLY A 37 -9.02 3.70 -4.09
N LEU A 38 -7.91 4.21 -3.53
CA LEU A 38 -6.59 3.55 -3.57
C LEU A 38 -6.64 2.18 -2.87
N GLY A 39 -7.30 2.11 -1.71
CA GLY A 39 -7.53 0.89 -0.95
C GLY A 39 -8.49 -0.09 -1.63
N PHE A 40 -9.57 0.41 -2.25
CA PHE A 40 -10.48 -0.43 -3.05
C PHE A 40 -9.78 -1.06 -4.26
N LEU A 41 -8.93 -0.31 -4.95
CA LEU A 41 -8.11 -0.86 -6.02
C LEU A 41 -7.14 -1.93 -5.49
N ALA A 42 -6.39 -1.61 -4.44
CA ALA A 42 -5.42 -2.52 -3.85
C ALA A 42 -6.09 -3.83 -3.39
N GLY A 43 -7.27 -3.76 -2.77
CA GLY A 43 -8.01 -4.94 -2.37
C GLY A 43 -8.49 -5.79 -3.55
N SER A 44 -8.98 -5.15 -4.61
CA SER A 44 -9.32 -5.84 -5.86
C SER A 44 -8.12 -6.49 -6.54
N HIS A 45 -6.92 -5.88 -6.45
CA HIS A 45 -5.69 -6.50 -6.91
C HIS A 45 -5.36 -7.76 -6.11
N MET A 46 -5.44 -7.70 -4.77
CA MET A 46 -5.14 -8.86 -3.92
C MET A 46 -6.11 -10.02 -4.14
N ARG A 47 -7.41 -9.73 -4.31
CA ARG A 47 -8.42 -10.74 -4.66
C ARG A 47 -8.16 -11.37 -6.02
N SER A 48 -7.84 -10.56 -7.03
CA SER A 48 -7.54 -11.07 -8.38
C SER A 48 -6.23 -11.87 -8.40
N ALA A 49 -5.24 -11.47 -7.60
CA ALA A 49 -3.98 -12.21 -7.46
C ALA A 49 -4.20 -13.60 -6.84
N TYR A 50 -5.11 -13.71 -5.87
CA TYR A 50 -5.56 -14.99 -5.32
C TYR A 50 -6.19 -15.90 -6.37
N GLU A 51 -7.21 -15.40 -7.06
CA GLU A 51 -7.95 -16.17 -8.08
C GLU A 51 -7.03 -16.66 -9.21
N LEU A 52 -6.08 -15.82 -9.63
CA LEU A 52 -5.13 -16.13 -10.68
C LEU A 52 -3.89 -16.90 -10.19
N LYS A 53 -3.77 -17.14 -8.87
CA LYS A 53 -2.62 -17.76 -8.22
C LYS A 53 -1.31 -17.07 -8.61
N GLN A 54 -1.25 -15.76 -8.47
CA GLN A 54 -0.02 -15.00 -8.72
C GLN A 54 0.97 -15.16 -7.56
N ASN A 55 2.27 -15.17 -7.85
CA ASN A 55 3.31 -15.14 -6.83
C ASN A 55 3.46 -13.74 -6.22
N LEU A 56 2.41 -13.27 -5.55
CA LEU A 56 2.30 -11.93 -4.99
C LEU A 56 2.09 -12.02 -3.47
N VAL A 57 2.73 -11.11 -2.73
CA VAL A 57 2.37 -10.82 -1.33
C VAL A 57 1.98 -9.35 -1.21
N GLY A 58 0.97 -9.05 -0.39
CA GLY A 58 0.63 -7.67 -0.05
C GLY A 58 1.27 -7.25 1.27
N ILE A 59 1.83 -6.05 1.31
CA ILE A 59 2.44 -5.46 2.50
C ILE A 59 1.71 -4.15 2.81
N GLY A 60 1.18 -4.04 4.02
CA GLY A 60 0.51 -2.85 4.52
C GLY A 60 0.77 -2.60 5.99
N ILE A 61 0.08 -1.62 6.56
CA ILE A 61 0.14 -1.29 7.99
C ILE A 61 -1.19 -1.70 8.63
N LEU A 62 -1.12 -2.27 9.83
CA LEU A 62 -2.29 -2.48 10.67
C LEU A 62 -2.58 -1.19 11.45
N TRP A 63 -3.68 -0.52 11.11
CA TRP A 63 -4.08 0.72 11.77
C TRP A 63 -4.92 0.42 13.00
N SER A 64 -4.40 0.66 14.21
CA SER A 64 -5.12 0.35 15.47
C SER A 64 -6.49 1.01 15.56
N TYR A 65 -6.70 2.16 14.91
CA TYR A 65 -7.96 2.91 14.90
C TYR A 65 -8.56 3.08 13.49
N GLY A 66 -7.95 2.49 12.46
CA GLY A 66 -8.38 2.67 11.06
C GLY A 66 -8.18 4.11 10.55
N TYR A 67 -9.08 4.56 9.67
CA TYR A 67 -9.10 5.94 9.18
C TYR A 67 -9.90 6.86 10.12
N TYR A 68 -11.21 6.64 10.21
CA TYR A 68 -12.09 7.13 11.28
C TYR A 68 -13.41 6.37 11.22
N ASP A 69 -14.17 6.42 12.31
CA ASP A 69 -15.56 5.98 12.39
C ASP A 69 -16.48 7.20 12.26
N GLN A 70 -17.27 7.24 11.18
CA GLN A 70 -18.19 8.35 10.94
C GLN A 70 -19.43 8.21 11.83
N VAL A 71 -19.62 9.16 12.75
CA VAL A 71 -20.82 9.26 13.58
C VAL A 71 -21.47 10.64 13.42
N ARG A 72 -22.61 10.85 14.09
CA ARG A 72 -23.36 12.11 14.05
C ARG A 72 -23.46 12.70 15.44
N ASN A 73 -23.25 14.01 15.54
CA ASN A 73 -23.55 14.80 16.72
C ASN A 73 -25.08 14.92 16.92
N PRO A 74 -25.55 15.34 18.13
CA PRO A 74 -26.96 15.61 18.37
C PRO A 74 -27.58 16.66 17.42
N ASP A 75 -26.78 17.60 16.94
CA ASP A 75 -27.16 18.62 15.95
C ASP A 75 -27.09 18.13 14.49
N GLN A 76 -26.88 16.82 14.29
CA GLN A 76 -26.75 16.14 13.00
C GLN A 76 -25.47 16.46 12.21
N THR A 77 -24.54 17.23 12.75
CA THR A 77 -23.23 17.43 12.11
C THR A 77 -22.38 16.16 12.18
N MET A 78 -21.46 16.00 11.22
CA MET A 78 -20.55 14.87 11.19
C MET A 78 -19.54 14.97 12.34
N LYS A 79 -19.31 13.86 13.03
CA LYS A 79 -18.23 13.70 14.00
C LYS A 79 -17.38 12.50 13.61
N ALA A 80 -16.07 12.66 13.66
CA ALA A 80 -15.12 11.57 13.52
C ALA A 80 -14.83 10.97 14.91
N GLU A 81 -14.98 9.66 15.04
CA GLU A 81 -14.53 8.89 16.18
C GLU A 81 -13.40 7.94 15.77
N PHE A 82 -12.63 7.47 16.76
CA PHE A 82 -11.51 6.57 16.56
C PHE A 82 -11.67 5.40 17.51
N LEU A 83 -12.33 4.34 17.05
CA LEU A 83 -12.54 3.15 17.84
C LEU A 83 -11.38 2.18 17.61
N HIS A 84 -10.78 1.70 18.69
CA HIS A 84 -9.72 0.71 18.62
C HIS A 84 -10.25 -0.58 17.97
N LYS A 85 -9.53 -1.07 16.95
CA LYS A 85 -9.91 -2.24 16.15
C LYS A 85 -9.15 -3.46 16.63
N GLN A 86 -9.83 -4.60 16.67
CA GLN A 86 -9.22 -5.89 16.96
C GLN A 86 -9.65 -6.88 15.88
N TYR A 87 -8.69 -7.61 15.33
CA TYR A 87 -8.91 -8.51 14.22
C TYR A 87 -8.45 -9.92 14.60
N SER A 88 -9.37 -10.73 15.11
CA SER A 88 -9.10 -12.10 15.57
C SER A 88 -8.73 -13.07 14.45
N PHE A 89 -9.00 -12.70 13.19
CA PHE A 89 -8.64 -13.47 12.01
C PHE A 89 -7.21 -13.20 11.51
N LEU A 90 -6.47 -12.26 12.11
CA LEU A 90 -5.05 -12.06 11.82
C LEU A 90 -4.22 -13.00 12.70
N GLU A 91 -3.30 -13.71 12.06
CA GLU A 91 -2.36 -14.59 12.73
C GLU A 91 -1.17 -13.79 13.23
N ASP A 92 -0.82 -13.98 14.50
CA ASP A 92 0.43 -13.46 15.05
C ASP A 92 1.60 -14.31 14.53
N THR A 93 2.51 -13.69 13.78
CA THR A 93 3.70 -14.38 13.26
C THR A 93 4.78 -14.57 14.32
N GLY A 94 4.72 -13.83 15.44
CA GLY A 94 5.79 -13.73 16.41
C GLY A 94 7.05 -13.01 15.90
N LEU A 95 7.03 -12.47 14.67
CA LEU A 95 8.14 -11.72 14.10
C LEU A 95 8.11 -10.29 14.63
N VAL A 96 9.17 -9.93 15.36
CA VAL A 96 9.44 -8.57 15.82
C VAL A 96 10.86 -8.20 15.39
N PHE A 97 11.03 -7.06 14.74
CA PHE A 97 12.33 -6.58 14.28
C PHE A 97 12.40 -5.05 14.35
N PRO A 98 13.59 -4.47 14.62
CA PRO A 98 13.71 -3.02 14.73
C PRO A 98 13.81 -2.35 13.36
N ILE A 99 13.32 -1.12 13.23
CA ILE A 99 13.72 -0.15 12.20
C ILE A 99 14.19 1.12 12.88
N ILE A 100 15.03 1.91 12.21
CA ILE A 100 15.48 3.20 12.76
C ILE A 100 14.54 4.29 12.28
N ILE A 101 13.93 5.02 13.22
CA ILE A 101 13.13 6.21 12.95
C ILE A 101 13.60 7.29 13.93
N HIS A 102 14.02 8.43 13.40
CA HIS A 102 14.54 9.55 14.19
C HIS A 102 15.65 9.13 15.16
N ASP A 103 16.63 8.39 14.63
CA ASP A 103 17.79 7.84 15.34
C ASP A 103 17.46 6.90 16.53
N ALA A 104 16.21 6.47 16.66
CA ALA A 104 15.75 5.52 17.66
C ALA A 104 15.32 4.19 17.02
N GLU A 105 15.52 3.09 17.76
CA GLU A 105 14.99 1.78 17.36
C GLU A 105 13.49 1.71 17.66
N VAL A 106 12.70 1.52 16.60
CA VAL A 106 11.27 1.24 16.68
C VAL A 106 11.04 -0.23 16.33
N HIS A 107 10.48 -0.99 17.26
CA HIS A 107 10.15 -2.39 17.07
C HIS A 107 8.89 -2.54 16.20
N VAL A 108 8.99 -3.33 15.14
CA VAL A 108 7.88 -3.59 14.21
C VAL A 108 7.46 -5.05 14.37
N LYS A 109 6.19 -5.25 14.65
CA LYS A 109 5.55 -6.57 14.66
C LYS A 109 4.82 -6.80 13.34
N ALA A 110 4.93 -8.02 12.79
CA ALA A 110 4.19 -8.42 11.59
C ALA A 110 3.05 -9.37 11.95
N LEU A 111 1.85 -9.07 11.46
CA LEU A 111 0.70 -9.98 11.47
C LEU A 111 0.45 -10.52 10.06
N TYR A 112 -0.09 -11.72 9.99
CA TYR A 112 -0.35 -12.42 8.74
C TYR A 112 -1.85 -12.63 8.53
N LEU A 113 -2.33 -12.35 7.32
CA LEU A 113 -3.67 -12.74 6.88
C LEU A 113 -3.53 -13.88 5.88
N ALA A 114 -4.01 -15.06 6.27
CA ALA A 114 -4.02 -16.23 5.43
C ALA A 114 -4.95 -16.03 4.21
N PRO A 115 -4.55 -16.44 3.00
CA PRO A 115 -5.30 -16.25 1.76
C PRO A 115 -6.77 -16.66 1.83
N GLU A 116 -7.06 -17.77 2.49
CA GLU A 116 -8.39 -18.39 2.61
C GLU A 116 -9.38 -17.57 3.43
N VAL A 117 -8.91 -16.65 4.29
CA VAL A 117 -9.78 -15.86 5.17
C VAL A 117 -10.70 -14.97 4.35
N PHE A 118 -10.14 -14.24 3.37
CA PHE A 118 -10.91 -13.34 2.50
C PHE A 118 -10.76 -13.65 1.00
N GLY A 119 -10.03 -14.68 0.61
CA GLY A 119 -9.74 -14.97 -0.81
C GLY A 119 -8.82 -13.92 -1.43
N THR A 120 -7.72 -13.60 -0.75
CA THR A 120 -6.72 -12.59 -1.17
C THR A 120 -5.35 -13.23 -1.33
N ALA A 121 -4.43 -12.55 -2.03
CA ALA A 121 -3.02 -12.90 -1.92
C ALA A 121 -2.60 -12.94 -0.44
N PRO A 122 -1.55 -13.69 -0.07
CA PRO A 122 -1.01 -13.64 1.28
C PRO A 122 -0.69 -12.19 1.67
N MET A 123 -1.21 -11.73 2.80
CA MET A 123 -0.98 -10.35 3.26
C MET A 123 -0.19 -10.33 4.56
N PHE A 124 0.66 -9.31 4.68
CA PHE A 124 1.31 -8.96 5.93
C PHE A 124 0.96 -7.53 6.32
N PHE A 125 0.62 -7.35 7.59
CA PHE A 125 0.32 -6.05 8.17
C PHE A 125 1.30 -5.74 9.30
N LEU A 126 1.99 -4.62 9.17
CA LEU A 126 2.99 -4.15 10.12
C LEU A 126 2.34 -3.28 11.18
N THR A 127 2.76 -3.41 12.43
CA THR A 127 2.34 -2.54 13.52
C THR A 127 3.51 -2.20 14.43
N THR A 128 3.47 -0.99 14.98
CA THR A 128 4.36 -0.53 16.05
C THR A 128 3.61 -0.42 17.38
N ASP A 129 2.31 -0.68 17.42
CA ASP A 129 1.47 -0.62 18.60
C ASP A 129 1.65 -1.89 19.47
N ILE A 130 2.85 -1.99 20.04
CA ILE A 130 3.31 -3.10 20.89
C ILE A 130 4.01 -2.52 22.13
N GLU A 131 4.11 -3.32 23.20
CA GLU A 131 4.59 -2.87 24.51
C GLU A 131 6.11 -2.57 24.52
N GLU A 132 6.86 -3.12 23.57
CA GLU A 132 8.30 -2.90 23.39
C GLU A 132 8.64 -1.48 22.94
N ASN A 133 7.64 -0.72 22.47
CA ASN A 133 7.81 0.65 21.98
C ASN A 133 7.29 1.68 22.99
N ASP A 134 7.94 2.84 23.00
CA ASP A 134 7.40 4.02 23.67
C ASP A 134 6.07 4.49 23.02
N TYR A 135 5.33 5.35 23.73
CA TYR A 135 4.02 5.81 23.26
C TYR A 135 4.06 6.51 21.89
N ILE A 136 5.07 7.34 21.62
CA ILE A 136 5.20 8.05 20.34
C ILE A 136 5.43 7.03 19.21
N SER A 137 6.32 6.08 19.41
CA SER A 137 6.63 5.01 18.46
C SER A 137 5.40 4.13 18.16
N ARG A 138 4.58 3.83 19.18
CA ARG A 138 3.29 3.14 18.99
C ARG A 138 2.32 3.93 18.11
N THR A 139 2.28 5.25 18.28
CA THR A 139 1.33 6.11 17.53
C THR A 139 1.54 6.10 16.02
N ILE A 140 2.72 5.71 15.53
CA ILE A 140 3.03 5.60 14.09
C ILE A 140 1.98 4.75 13.36
N SER A 141 1.50 3.67 13.98
CA SER A 141 0.51 2.76 13.38
C SER A 141 -0.92 2.93 13.92
N HIS A 142 -1.23 4.03 14.63
CA HIS A 142 -2.56 4.24 15.18
C HIS A 142 -3.60 4.56 14.09
N LYS A 143 -3.34 5.58 13.26
CA LYS A 143 -4.34 6.15 12.34
C LYS A 143 -3.80 6.25 10.93
N LEU A 144 -4.59 5.83 9.96
CA LEU A 144 -4.28 6.05 8.55
C LEU A 144 -4.37 7.55 8.22
N TYR A 145 -3.33 8.11 7.60
CA TYR A 145 -3.23 9.53 7.24
C TYR A 145 -3.22 10.49 8.44
N ASP A 146 -2.17 10.40 9.26
CA ASP A 146 -1.99 11.35 10.36
C ASP A 146 -1.81 12.80 9.85
N PRO A 147 -2.42 13.82 10.47
CA PRO A 147 -2.22 15.20 10.05
C PRO A 147 -0.81 15.73 10.34
N ASP A 148 -0.06 15.13 11.27
CA ASP A 148 1.31 15.55 11.58
C ASP A 148 2.30 15.05 10.52
N THR A 149 3.12 15.96 10.01
CA THR A 149 4.07 15.67 8.94
C THR A 149 5.15 14.67 9.34
N ALA A 150 5.68 14.74 10.58
CA ALA A 150 6.69 13.79 11.03
C ALA A 150 6.08 12.39 11.22
N ALA A 151 4.86 12.31 11.75
CA ALA A 151 4.11 11.06 11.83
C ALA A 151 3.84 10.46 10.44
N ARG A 152 3.49 11.27 9.44
CA ARG A 152 3.34 10.82 8.03
C ARG A 152 4.63 10.26 7.43
N VAL A 153 5.76 10.89 7.72
CA VAL A 153 7.08 10.38 7.31
C VAL A 153 7.37 9.05 8.01
N ALA A 154 7.12 8.95 9.32
CA ALA A 154 7.30 7.71 10.09
C ALA A 154 6.39 6.57 9.58
N GLN A 155 5.15 6.86 9.20
CA GLN A 155 4.23 5.91 8.57
C GLN A 155 4.78 5.38 7.23
N SER A 156 5.32 6.28 6.41
CA SER A 156 5.96 5.93 5.13
C SER A 156 7.17 5.02 5.37
N MET A 157 7.96 5.31 6.42
CA MET A 157 9.11 4.49 6.81
C MET A 157 8.69 3.10 7.30
N LEU A 158 7.63 3.02 8.12
CA LEU A 158 7.06 1.74 8.55
C LEU A 158 6.63 0.89 7.34
N LEU A 159 5.93 1.48 6.37
CA LEU A 159 5.51 0.76 5.16
C LEU A 159 6.73 0.33 4.32
N GLY A 160 7.61 1.27 3.99
CA GLY A 160 8.71 1.05 3.05
C GLY A 160 9.87 0.25 3.64
N ILE A 161 10.50 0.77 4.70
CA ILE A 161 11.66 0.13 5.37
C ILE A 161 11.18 -1.10 6.14
N GLY A 162 10.12 -0.96 6.95
CA GLY A 162 9.57 -2.07 7.72
C GLY A 162 9.12 -3.23 6.82
N GLY A 163 8.47 -2.92 5.69
CA GLY A 163 8.05 -3.93 4.73
C GLY A 163 9.20 -4.57 3.96
N GLY A 164 10.21 -3.79 3.57
CA GLY A 164 11.44 -4.30 2.96
C GLY A 164 12.19 -5.24 3.91
N LYS A 165 12.33 -4.85 5.17
CA LYS A 165 12.98 -5.65 6.22
C LYS A 165 12.20 -6.91 6.58
N LEU A 166 10.86 -6.85 6.60
CA LEU A 166 10.04 -8.05 6.78
C LEU A 166 10.32 -9.10 5.71
N LEU A 167 10.44 -8.71 4.44
CA LEU A 167 10.73 -9.67 3.36
C LEU A 167 12.08 -10.37 3.55
N ASP A 168 13.07 -9.68 4.11
CA ASP A 168 14.36 -10.26 4.47
C ASP A 168 14.27 -11.20 5.68
N VAL A 169 13.52 -10.82 6.71
CA VAL A 169 13.24 -11.67 7.88
C VAL A 169 12.50 -12.95 7.48
N LEU A 170 11.57 -12.86 6.53
CA LEU A 170 10.86 -14.01 5.96
C LEU A 170 11.77 -14.89 5.07
N GLY A 171 12.96 -14.42 4.69
CA GLY A 171 13.84 -15.09 3.72
C GLY A 171 13.23 -15.18 2.33
N ARG A 172 12.27 -14.32 1.98
CA ARG A 172 11.56 -14.37 0.69
C ARG A 172 12.39 -13.70 -0.40
N GLN A 173 12.76 -14.47 -1.41
CA GLN A 173 13.27 -13.91 -2.67
C GLN A 173 12.17 -13.13 -3.38
N THR A 174 12.36 -11.82 -3.51
CA THR A 174 11.41 -10.90 -4.15
C THR A 174 12.10 -10.20 -5.32
N ASP A 175 11.60 -10.46 -6.53
CA ASP A 175 12.17 -9.88 -7.75
C ASP A 175 11.61 -8.47 -7.97
N ILE A 176 10.30 -8.30 -7.74
CA ILE A 176 9.58 -7.06 -8.05
C ILE A 176 8.93 -6.46 -6.81
N TYR A 177 9.14 -5.17 -6.61
CA TYR A 177 8.50 -4.38 -5.56
C TYR A 177 7.60 -3.35 -6.25
N HIS A 178 6.31 -3.37 -5.93
CA HIS A 178 5.34 -2.47 -6.50
C HIS A 178 4.88 -1.48 -5.44
N LEU A 179 5.20 -0.20 -5.65
CA LEU A 179 4.69 0.90 -4.83
C LEU A 179 3.35 1.41 -5.38
N ASN A 180 2.30 1.29 -4.59
CA ASN A 180 0.99 1.90 -4.87
C ASN A 180 0.96 3.31 -4.28
N GLU A 181 1.31 4.29 -5.11
CA GLU A 181 1.61 5.69 -4.73
C GLU A 181 2.92 5.88 -3.95
N GLY A 182 3.35 7.14 -3.81
CA GLY A 182 4.66 7.54 -3.28
C GLY A 182 4.91 7.19 -1.80
N HIS A 183 3.90 6.83 -1.03
CA HIS A 183 4.01 6.60 0.43
C HIS A 183 5.01 5.49 0.81
N GLY A 184 5.20 4.49 -0.06
CA GLY A 184 6.16 3.42 0.18
C GLY A 184 7.61 3.75 -0.24
N LEU A 185 7.90 4.99 -0.61
CA LEU A 185 9.22 5.41 -1.13
C LEU A 185 10.42 5.02 -0.26
N PRO A 186 10.36 4.99 1.10
CA PRO A 186 11.49 4.54 1.91
C PRO A 186 12.04 3.15 1.54
N LEU A 187 11.21 2.29 0.94
CA LEU A 187 11.64 1.01 0.38
C LEU A 187 12.74 1.19 -0.69
N ALA A 188 12.66 2.23 -1.51
CA ALA A 188 13.62 2.50 -2.57
C ALA A 188 15.02 2.79 -2.01
N PHE A 189 15.10 3.53 -0.89
CA PHE A 189 16.35 3.80 -0.19
C PHE A 189 16.86 2.60 0.60
N TYR A 190 15.95 1.82 1.21
CA TYR A 190 16.30 0.53 1.82
C TYR A 190 16.96 -0.41 0.80
N LEU A 191 16.37 -0.55 -0.39
CA LEU A 191 16.93 -1.36 -1.48
C LEU A 191 18.22 -0.77 -2.02
N PHE A 192 18.33 0.56 -2.08
CA PHE A 192 19.54 1.24 -2.53
C PHE A 192 20.72 0.91 -1.62
N GLU A 193 20.57 1.06 -0.31
CA GLU A 193 21.61 0.70 0.66
C GLU A 193 21.94 -0.80 0.59
N LYS A 194 20.91 -1.65 0.59
CA LYS A 194 21.05 -3.12 0.52
C LYS A 194 21.84 -3.61 -0.69
N HIS A 195 21.71 -2.92 -1.83
CA HIS A 195 22.38 -3.27 -3.08
C HIS A 195 23.65 -2.45 -3.35
N GLY A 196 24.31 -1.98 -2.28
CA GLY A 196 25.60 -1.30 -2.36
C GLY A 196 25.53 0.05 -3.08
N ARG A 197 24.42 0.77 -2.89
CA ARG A 197 24.16 2.10 -3.48
C ARG A 197 24.20 2.09 -5.00
N ASN A 198 23.76 0.98 -5.61
CA ASN A 198 23.61 0.84 -7.04
C ASN A 198 22.16 1.12 -7.48
N LEU A 199 21.93 2.31 -8.05
CA LEU A 199 20.60 2.73 -8.50
C LEU A 199 20.02 1.78 -9.56
N ALA A 200 20.85 1.22 -10.43
CA ALA A 200 20.40 0.30 -11.48
C ALA A 200 19.85 -1.01 -10.88
N GLU A 201 20.38 -1.47 -9.74
CA GLU A 201 19.82 -2.64 -9.04
C GLU A 201 18.44 -2.34 -8.45
N VAL A 202 18.21 -1.12 -7.93
CA VAL A 202 16.89 -0.72 -7.45
C VAL A 202 15.90 -0.59 -8.62
N GLN A 203 16.32 0.06 -9.71
CA GLN A 203 15.51 0.23 -10.92
C GLN A 203 15.05 -1.12 -11.47
N LYS A 204 15.92 -2.13 -11.55
CA LYS A 204 15.54 -3.48 -12.01
C LYS A 204 14.36 -4.09 -11.23
N ARG A 205 14.17 -3.70 -9.97
CA ARG A 205 13.25 -4.34 -9.03
C ARG A 205 12.01 -3.50 -8.73
N LEU A 206 12.09 -2.17 -8.81
CA LEU A 206 11.02 -1.28 -8.40
C LEU A 206 10.09 -0.91 -9.57
N VAL A 207 8.78 -1.03 -9.35
CA VAL A 207 7.72 -0.49 -10.23
C VAL A 207 6.79 0.40 -9.42
N PHE A 208 6.22 1.41 -10.08
CA PHE A 208 5.50 2.48 -9.40
C PHE A 208 4.15 2.76 -10.07
N THR A 209 3.09 2.92 -9.29
CA THR A 209 1.82 3.45 -9.78
C THR A 209 1.58 4.83 -9.18
N THR A 210 1.22 5.79 -10.03
CA THR A 210 0.80 7.13 -9.64
C THR A 210 -0.70 7.32 -9.92
N HIS A 211 -1.40 7.90 -8.96
CA HIS A 211 -2.85 8.18 -8.99
C HIS A 211 -3.17 9.67 -8.97
N THR A 212 -2.20 10.51 -8.62
CA THR A 212 -2.39 11.96 -8.45
C THR A 212 -2.16 12.72 -9.76
N PRO A 213 -3.19 13.38 -10.33
CA PRO A 213 -3.10 14.09 -11.61
C PRO A 213 -2.69 15.57 -11.46
N GLU A 214 -2.17 15.99 -10.30
CA GLU A 214 -1.79 17.38 -10.04
C GLU A 214 -0.54 17.48 -9.15
N LEU A 215 0.35 18.44 -9.43
CA LEU A 215 1.61 18.58 -8.70
C LEU A 215 1.40 18.84 -7.20
N ALA A 216 0.42 19.67 -6.85
CA ALA A 216 0.10 20.04 -5.46
C ALA A 216 -0.38 18.87 -4.59
N GLY A 217 -0.88 17.79 -5.21
CA GLY A 217 -1.31 16.59 -4.50
C GLY A 217 -0.20 15.57 -4.24
N ASN A 218 1.04 15.84 -4.68
CA ASN A 218 2.17 14.93 -4.48
C ASN A 218 2.95 15.30 -3.23
N GLU A 219 3.29 14.28 -2.43
CA GLU A 219 4.04 14.48 -1.18
C GLU A 219 5.45 15.02 -1.47
N GLU A 220 5.78 16.14 -0.82
CA GLU A 220 7.08 16.77 -0.85
C GLU A 220 7.47 17.19 0.56
N HIS A 221 8.69 16.82 0.98
CA HIS A 221 9.17 17.09 2.32
C HIS A 221 10.57 17.71 2.31
N PRO A 222 10.89 18.60 3.27
CA PRO A 222 12.24 19.12 3.41
C PRO A 222 13.26 17.99 3.60
N MET A 223 14.37 18.04 2.88
CA MET A 223 15.49 17.09 2.98
C MET A 223 15.98 16.96 4.43
N LYS A 224 16.05 18.08 5.16
CA LYS A 224 16.45 18.12 6.56
C LYS A 224 15.53 17.26 7.45
N LEU A 225 14.21 17.37 7.27
CA LEU A 225 13.25 16.54 8.00
C LEU A 225 13.48 15.05 7.69
N LEU A 226 13.64 14.69 6.43
CA LEU A 226 13.84 13.29 6.03
C LEU A 226 15.14 12.71 6.60
N GLN A 227 16.20 13.52 6.67
CA GLN A 227 17.47 13.12 7.31
C GLN A 227 17.29 12.91 8.81
N ASP A 228 16.69 13.88 9.49
CA ASP A 228 16.47 13.83 10.94
C ASP A 228 15.59 12.65 11.32
N MET A 229 14.65 12.26 10.45
CA MET A 229 13.81 11.06 10.63
C MET A 229 14.50 9.74 10.29
N SER A 230 15.76 9.74 9.81
CA SER A 230 16.50 8.56 9.34
C SER A 230 15.90 7.88 8.10
N PHE A 231 15.16 8.62 7.27
CA PHE A 231 14.42 8.14 6.10
C PHE A 231 15.29 7.39 5.06
N PHE A 232 16.55 7.78 4.94
CA PHE A 232 17.46 7.31 3.89
C PHE A 232 18.28 6.06 4.27
N CYS A 233 17.97 5.38 5.37
CA CYS A 233 18.65 4.15 5.78
C CYS A 233 20.19 4.29 5.90
N GLY A 234 20.68 5.45 6.32
CA GLY A 234 22.12 5.72 6.45
C GLY A 234 22.84 6.14 5.16
N VAL A 235 22.13 6.25 4.03
CA VAL A 235 22.69 6.76 2.78
C VAL A 235 23.06 8.24 2.95
N PRO A 236 24.31 8.64 2.65
CA PRO A 236 24.73 10.03 2.75
C PRO A 236 23.91 10.97 1.86
N GLU A 237 23.64 12.19 2.34
CA GLU A 237 22.83 13.18 1.63
C GLU A 237 23.27 13.41 0.18
N HIS A 238 24.58 13.52 -0.06
CA HIS A 238 25.10 13.79 -1.40
C HIS A 238 24.76 12.65 -2.39
N GLU A 239 24.77 11.40 -1.95
CA GLU A 239 24.38 10.24 -2.76
C GLU A 239 22.86 10.21 -2.98
N VAL A 240 22.07 10.54 -1.96
CA VAL A 240 20.60 10.70 -2.09
C VAL A 240 20.28 11.76 -3.13
N ARG A 241 20.88 12.95 -3.02
CA ARG A 241 20.67 14.06 -3.95
C ARG A 241 21.09 13.70 -5.37
N GLN A 242 22.17 12.96 -5.53
CA GLN A 242 22.64 12.49 -6.84
C GLN A 242 21.66 11.47 -7.44
N ALA A 243 21.30 10.42 -6.70
CA ALA A 243 20.44 9.34 -7.17
C ALA A 243 19.01 9.83 -7.44
N ALA A 244 18.46 10.62 -6.52
CA ALA A 244 17.12 11.19 -6.63
C ALA A 244 17.09 12.48 -7.46
N ARG A 245 18.24 13.01 -7.90
CA ARG A 245 18.38 14.28 -8.66
C ARG A 245 17.63 15.45 -8.00
N VAL A 246 17.88 15.65 -6.71
CA VAL A 246 17.25 16.71 -5.90
C VAL A 246 18.07 17.99 -6.03
N ALA A 247 17.49 19.01 -6.66
CA ALA A 247 18.15 20.30 -6.91
C ALA A 247 17.92 21.34 -5.81
N GLY A 248 16.80 21.28 -5.09
CA GLY A 248 16.44 22.20 -4.00
C GLY A 248 16.55 21.56 -2.61
N ASP A 249 15.88 22.13 -1.63
CA ASP A 249 15.92 21.66 -0.24
C ASP A 249 14.80 20.69 0.12
N SER A 250 13.98 20.29 -0.87
CA SER A 250 12.86 19.36 -0.70
C SER A 250 12.98 18.16 -1.62
N LEU A 251 12.49 17.02 -1.16
CA LEU A 251 12.40 15.79 -1.92
C LEU A 251 10.94 15.50 -2.22
N ASN A 252 10.62 15.46 -3.51
CA ASN A 252 9.32 15.03 -4.01
C ASN A 252 9.26 13.51 -4.12
N TYR A 253 8.28 12.88 -3.47
CA TYR A 253 8.21 11.43 -3.37
C TYR A 253 7.95 10.77 -4.72
N THR A 254 6.98 11.29 -5.47
CA THR A 254 6.58 10.77 -6.78
C THR A 254 7.73 10.86 -7.78
N LEU A 255 8.38 12.02 -7.87
CA LEU A 255 9.52 12.21 -8.78
C LEU A 255 10.70 11.29 -8.42
N THR A 256 10.96 11.11 -7.13
CA THR A 256 12.00 10.18 -6.67
C THR A 256 11.63 8.74 -7.00
N ALA A 257 10.39 8.31 -6.75
CA ALA A 257 9.91 6.97 -7.11
C ALA A 257 10.00 6.72 -8.62
N LEU A 258 9.67 7.71 -9.44
CA LEU A 258 9.80 7.64 -10.90
C LEU A 258 11.27 7.47 -11.36
N ARG A 259 12.23 8.04 -10.65
CA ARG A 259 13.68 7.89 -10.93
C ARG A 259 14.24 6.54 -10.45
N PHE A 260 13.70 6.01 -9.35
CA PHE A 260 14.14 4.75 -8.75
C PHE A 260 13.46 3.52 -9.37
N ALA A 261 12.32 3.67 -10.02
CA ALA A 261 11.62 2.58 -10.70
C ALA A 261 12.18 2.31 -12.10
N ARG A 262 12.04 1.08 -12.61
CA ARG A 262 12.25 0.80 -14.07
C ARG A 262 11.06 1.18 -14.92
N LYS A 263 9.87 1.23 -14.33
CA LYS A 263 8.61 1.44 -15.04
C LYS A 263 7.56 1.97 -14.09
N ALA A 264 6.78 2.92 -14.58
CA ALA A 264 5.63 3.42 -13.87
C ALA A 264 4.36 3.31 -14.70
N ASN A 265 3.20 3.39 -14.04
CA ASN A 265 1.92 3.49 -14.71
C ASN A 265 1.00 4.54 -14.09
N GLY A 266 0.27 5.23 -14.96
CA GLY A 266 -0.98 5.89 -14.61
C GLY A 266 -2.14 4.89 -14.60
N VAL A 267 -3.27 5.32 -14.05
CA VAL A 267 -4.41 4.46 -13.70
C VAL A 267 -5.56 4.46 -14.70
N SER A 268 -5.37 5.16 -15.81
CA SER A 268 -6.23 5.15 -16.99
C SER A 268 -5.42 5.60 -18.21
N LYS A 269 -5.98 5.50 -19.42
CA LYS A 269 -5.34 6.04 -20.62
C LYS A 269 -5.06 7.54 -20.47
N VAL A 270 -6.12 8.30 -20.17
CA VAL A 270 -6.06 9.77 -19.98
C VAL A 270 -5.10 10.13 -18.84
N HIS A 271 -5.16 9.42 -17.72
CA HIS A 271 -4.26 9.69 -16.60
C HIS A 271 -2.79 9.41 -16.96
N GLY A 272 -2.51 8.39 -17.78
CA GLY A 272 -1.16 8.16 -18.28
C GLY A 272 -0.66 9.27 -19.19
N ASP A 273 -1.54 9.90 -19.97
CA ASP A 273 -1.19 11.10 -20.77
C ASP A 273 -0.87 12.28 -19.86
N VAL A 274 -1.75 12.57 -18.89
CA VAL A 274 -1.54 13.64 -17.88
C VAL A 274 -0.24 13.44 -17.09
N ALA A 275 0.02 12.21 -16.62
CA ALA A 275 1.24 11.91 -15.88
C ALA A 275 2.50 12.10 -16.73
N ARG A 276 2.47 11.78 -18.02
CA ARG A 276 3.59 12.05 -18.93
C ARG A 276 3.79 13.54 -19.19
N GLU A 277 2.72 14.31 -19.30
CA GLU A 277 2.81 15.77 -19.43
C GLU A 277 3.42 16.40 -18.16
N MET A 278 2.92 16.00 -16.99
CA MET A 278 3.38 16.50 -15.70
C MET A 278 4.83 16.14 -15.40
N TRP A 279 5.26 14.91 -15.68
CA TRP A 279 6.57 14.42 -15.24
C TRP A 279 7.61 14.31 -16.36
N GLY A 280 7.17 14.27 -17.62
CA GLY A 280 8.02 13.94 -18.78
C GLY A 280 9.13 14.95 -19.08
N HIS A 281 9.06 16.16 -18.52
CA HIS A 281 10.10 17.17 -18.64
C HIS A 281 11.25 16.96 -17.63
N TYR A 282 11.10 16.07 -16.64
CA TYR A 282 12.17 15.73 -15.70
C TYR A 282 13.09 14.64 -16.24
N GLU A 283 14.39 14.86 -16.15
CA GLU A 283 15.38 13.85 -16.54
C GLU A 283 15.44 12.66 -15.57
N GLY A 284 15.83 11.51 -16.12
CA GLY A 284 16.14 10.30 -15.36
C GLY A 284 14.91 9.55 -14.83
N ILE A 285 13.70 9.96 -15.19
CA ILE A 285 12.48 9.20 -14.86
C ILE A 285 12.33 7.97 -15.75
N CYS A 286 11.66 6.96 -15.24
CA CYS A 286 11.30 5.79 -16.03
C CYS A 286 10.12 6.03 -16.99
N PRO A 287 9.91 5.14 -17.98
CA PRO A 287 8.74 5.22 -18.85
C PRO A 287 7.43 5.06 -18.07
N ILE A 288 6.48 5.96 -18.34
CA ILE A 288 5.13 5.93 -17.78
C ILE A 288 4.16 5.35 -18.82
N ILE A 289 3.53 4.23 -18.49
CA ILE A 289 2.47 3.60 -19.29
C ILE A 289 1.08 3.83 -18.67
N SER A 290 0.04 3.33 -19.33
CA SER A 290 -1.34 3.36 -18.80
C SER A 290 -1.81 1.95 -18.48
N ILE A 291 -2.25 1.71 -17.25
CA ILE A 291 -2.95 0.49 -16.85
C ILE A 291 -4.28 0.93 -16.24
N THR A 292 -5.38 0.67 -16.95
CA THR A 292 -6.71 1.09 -16.49
C THR A 292 -7.11 0.31 -15.23
N ASN A 293 -7.47 1.03 -14.17
CA ASN A 293 -7.98 0.44 -12.94
C ASN A 293 -9.18 -0.47 -13.18
N ALA A 294 -9.32 -1.48 -12.33
CA ALA A 294 -10.42 -2.43 -12.37
C ALA A 294 -10.77 -2.89 -10.95
N GLN A 295 -12.02 -3.35 -10.81
CA GLN A 295 -12.49 -4.00 -9.59
C GLN A 295 -12.60 -5.51 -9.81
N ASN A 296 -12.40 -6.30 -8.76
CA ASN A 296 -12.58 -7.75 -8.83
C ASN A 296 -14.06 -8.08 -9.10
N GLY A 297 -14.33 -8.61 -10.29
CA GLY A 297 -15.70 -8.84 -10.75
C GLY A 297 -16.42 -9.94 -9.98
N SER A 298 -15.72 -10.93 -9.44
CA SER A 298 -16.32 -12.02 -8.65
C SER A 298 -16.85 -11.50 -7.31
N TYR A 299 -16.11 -10.58 -6.68
CA TYR A 299 -16.46 -10.03 -5.37
C TYR A 299 -17.48 -8.89 -5.45
N TRP A 300 -17.33 -7.96 -6.40
CA TRP A 300 -18.16 -6.75 -6.46
C TRP A 300 -19.47 -6.90 -7.24
N ARG A 301 -19.72 -8.05 -7.87
CA ARG A 301 -20.89 -8.26 -8.72
C ARG A 301 -21.85 -9.27 -8.09
N ASP A 302 -23.14 -8.92 -8.05
CA ASP A 302 -24.19 -9.86 -7.68
C ASP A 302 -24.25 -11.01 -8.72
N PRO A 303 -24.14 -12.29 -8.30
CA PRO A 303 -24.11 -13.42 -9.23
C PRO A 303 -25.38 -13.58 -10.05
N GLN A 304 -26.56 -13.25 -9.50
CA GLN A 304 -27.83 -13.39 -10.20
C GLN A 304 -28.00 -12.31 -11.27
N LEU A 305 -27.62 -11.06 -10.97
CA LEU A 305 -27.55 -9.98 -11.97
C LEU A 305 -26.55 -10.32 -13.07
N ALA A 306 -25.39 -10.89 -12.72
CA ALA A 306 -24.39 -11.31 -13.71
C ALA A 306 -24.93 -12.42 -14.64
N ALA A 307 -25.61 -13.42 -14.09
CA ALA A 307 -26.21 -14.51 -14.83
C ALA A 307 -27.33 -14.02 -15.76
N ALA A 308 -28.23 -13.17 -15.24
CA ALA A 308 -29.33 -12.59 -16.02
C ALA A 308 -28.81 -11.69 -17.16
N ALA A 309 -27.80 -10.86 -16.90
CA ALA A 309 -27.16 -10.04 -17.95
C ALA A 309 -26.51 -10.91 -19.04
N LYS A 310 -25.83 -12.01 -18.65
CA LYS A 310 -25.25 -12.97 -19.60
C LYS A 310 -26.33 -13.66 -20.45
N ALA A 311 -27.47 -13.97 -19.85
CA ALA A 311 -28.62 -14.57 -20.52
C ALA A 311 -29.44 -13.57 -21.35
N LYS A 312 -29.15 -12.25 -21.25
CA LYS A 312 -29.97 -11.16 -21.81
C LYS A 312 -31.43 -11.23 -21.35
N ASP A 313 -31.64 -11.60 -20.09
CA ASP A 313 -32.96 -11.70 -19.47
C ASP A 313 -33.26 -10.44 -18.65
N ASP A 314 -33.92 -9.49 -19.29
CA ASP A 314 -34.32 -8.22 -18.67
C ASP A 314 -35.34 -8.41 -17.53
N ASN A 315 -36.19 -9.43 -17.62
CA ASN A 315 -37.17 -9.72 -16.57
C ASN A 315 -36.47 -10.21 -15.30
N ALA A 316 -35.50 -11.11 -15.43
CA ALA A 316 -34.69 -11.57 -14.30
C ALA A 316 -33.84 -10.44 -13.71
N LEU A 317 -33.26 -9.57 -14.53
CA LEU A 317 -32.54 -8.37 -14.07
C LEU A 317 -33.45 -7.46 -13.24
N LEU A 318 -34.65 -7.15 -13.74
CA LEU A 318 -35.62 -6.31 -13.04
C LEU A 318 -36.13 -6.97 -11.75
N ALA A 319 -36.36 -8.29 -11.77
CA ALA A 319 -36.80 -9.03 -10.59
C ALA A 319 -35.74 -8.98 -9.48
N ARG A 320 -34.48 -9.32 -9.78
CA ARG A 320 -33.38 -9.29 -8.81
C ARG A 320 -33.11 -7.88 -8.31
N LYS A 321 -33.16 -6.86 -9.17
CA LYS A 321 -33.04 -5.46 -8.77
C LYS A 321 -34.16 -5.03 -7.81
N LYS A 322 -35.41 -5.46 -8.04
CA LYS A 322 -36.53 -5.17 -7.13
C LYS A 322 -36.36 -5.86 -5.78
N GLU A 323 -35.91 -7.11 -5.78
CA GLU A 323 -35.61 -7.88 -4.57
C GLU A 323 -34.56 -7.17 -3.70
N LEU A 324 -33.38 -6.84 -4.26
CA LEU A 324 -32.31 -6.14 -3.54
C LEU A 324 -32.77 -4.79 -2.97
N LYS A 325 -33.64 -4.08 -3.70
CA LYS A 325 -34.22 -2.81 -3.22
C LYS A 325 -35.19 -3.02 -2.07
N LYS A 326 -35.96 -4.11 -2.03
CA LYS A 326 -36.91 -4.35 -0.94
C LYS A 326 -36.20 -4.42 0.40
N GLU A 327 -35.07 -5.13 0.49
CA GLU A 327 -34.25 -5.18 1.71
C GLU A 327 -33.78 -3.79 2.13
N LEU A 328 -33.32 -2.95 1.19
CA LEU A 328 -32.88 -1.59 1.48
C LEU A 328 -34.00 -0.70 2.05
N PHE A 329 -35.25 -0.93 1.64
CA PHE A 329 -36.42 -0.17 2.08
C PHE A 329 -37.20 -0.85 3.22
N GLN A 330 -36.72 -1.98 3.75
CA GLN A 330 -37.18 -2.53 5.01
C GLN A 330 -36.53 -1.73 6.15
N THR A 331 -37.05 -0.53 6.38
CA THR A 331 -36.74 0.29 7.56
C THR A 331 -37.85 0.16 8.58
#